data_AF-A0A6A4XCB3-F1
#
_entry.id   AF-A0A6A4XCB3-F1
#
_cell.length_a   1.000
_cell.length_b   1.000
_cell.length_c   1.000
_cell.angle_alpha   90.00
_cell.angle_beta   90.00
_cell.angle_gamma   90.00
#
_symmetry.space_group_name_H-M   'P 1'
#
loop_
_entity.id
_entity.type
_entity.pdbx_description
1 polymer ?
#
loop_
_entity_poly.entity_id
_entity_poly.type
_entity_poly.pdbx_seq_one_letter_code
_entity_poly.pdbx_strand_id
1 'polypeptide(L)'
;MESITNVRLRGDSWRQATLLVNLGGLGVRMVTDVALPAHIASQVASADTIASINGSAAARVGEATRCLVEEWEARTGLPSPDVSRQRYQRDWDRAAAEAISRQLLDDCTTDVDRARLRAAAQPHSGAWLNAFPAASVGTLLDPDTLRTAVALRVGAEVCAPHRCRCGADIDERGLHGLSCQLSAGRFPRHAELNSVIKRGLAAAGLPSVLEPAGLDRGDGRRPDGITAFPYAEGKCLVWDATCVELDTFSASSVAASAARASAAATAAEGRNCRRYEAISRRYLFRPVAVETSGALGSDSCSFLKDLGRRIVQVTGDRRDMERLIQRISVAVFRGNATAIRLAGAHDRPDVRTAVTSFDRRGGDSRGNSHDVDRCSRSSCGESSDECGGGSGRGSGGGGGDRSTEMRESIRDHSAAPEPL
;
A
#
# COMPACT_ATOMS: atom_id res chain seq x y z
N MET A 1 -16.98 -11.23 -9.06
CA MET A 1 -15.61 -10.91 -8.59
C MET A 1 -14.66 -10.83 -9.76
N GLU A 2 -14.51 -11.89 -10.55
CA GLU A 2 -13.64 -11.89 -11.76
C GLU A 2 -13.97 -10.76 -12.74
N SER A 3 -15.24 -10.44 -12.97
CA SER A 3 -15.66 -9.32 -13.83
C SER A 3 -15.21 -7.93 -13.34
N ILE A 4 -14.96 -7.78 -12.03
CA ILE A 4 -14.55 -6.52 -11.41
C ILE A 4 -13.02 -6.45 -11.36
N THR A 5 -12.38 -7.54 -10.96
CA THR A 5 -10.93 -7.59 -10.75
C THR A 5 -10.16 -7.89 -12.02
N ASN A 6 -10.81 -8.43 -13.06
CA ASN A 6 -10.19 -8.99 -14.26
C ASN A 6 -9.10 -10.04 -13.94
N VAL A 7 -9.33 -10.82 -12.89
CA VAL A 7 -8.45 -11.92 -12.46
C VAL A 7 -9.22 -13.22 -12.57
N ARG A 8 -8.62 -14.22 -13.22
CA ARG A 8 -9.16 -15.58 -13.32
C ARG A 8 -8.89 -16.32 -12.00
N LEU A 9 -9.95 -16.67 -11.29
CA LEU A 9 -9.90 -17.29 -9.97
C LEU A 9 -10.35 -18.75 -10.07
N ARG A 10 -9.42 -19.68 -9.82
CA ARG A 10 -9.63 -21.13 -9.93
C ARG A 10 -9.01 -21.88 -8.77
N GLY A 11 -9.63 -23.00 -8.35
CA GLY A 11 -9.12 -23.86 -7.30
C GLY A 11 -8.75 -23.08 -6.03
N ASP A 12 -7.50 -23.17 -5.62
CA ASP A 12 -6.99 -22.52 -4.40
C ASP A 12 -7.03 -21.00 -4.44
N SER A 13 -6.83 -20.38 -5.62
CA SER A 13 -6.94 -18.92 -5.74
C SER A 13 -8.38 -18.44 -5.51
N TRP A 14 -9.39 -19.23 -5.91
CA TRP A 14 -10.79 -18.97 -5.58
C TRP A 14 -11.06 -19.19 -4.09
N ARG A 15 -10.66 -20.35 -3.54
CA ARG A 15 -10.80 -20.66 -2.11
C ARG A 15 -10.21 -19.55 -1.24
N GLN A 16 -9.00 -19.10 -1.55
CA GLN A 16 -8.34 -18.02 -0.83
C GLN A 16 -9.04 -16.66 -1.03
N ALA A 17 -9.44 -16.32 -2.26
CA ALA A 17 -10.09 -15.04 -2.55
C ALA A 17 -11.32 -14.80 -1.65
N THR A 18 -12.05 -15.87 -1.34
CA THR A 18 -13.24 -15.82 -0.49
C THR A 18 -12.95 -15.61 0.99
N LEU A 19 -11.70 -15.69 1.45
CA LEU A 19 -11.36 -15.55 2.87
C LEU A 19 -11.39 -14.10 3.34
N LEU A 20 -11.39 -13.94 4.68
CA LEU A 20 -11.19 -12.65 5.34
C LEU A 20 -9.81 -12.06 4.97
N VAL A 21 -9.70 -10.73 4.97
CA VAL A 21 -8.44 -10.03 4.66
C VAL A 21 -7.31 -10.45 5.60
N ASN A 22 -7.60 -10.61 6.88
CA ASN A 22 -6.60 -11.04 7.87
C ASN A 22 -6.24 -12.55 7.79
N LEU A 23 -6.90 -13.31 6.91
CA LEU A 23 -6.58 -14.69 6.59
C LEU A 23 -6.02 -14.85 5.17
N GLY A 24 -5.64 -13.74 4.51
CA GLY A 24 -5.04 -13.76 3.18
C GLY A 24 -6.02 -13.62 2.02
N GLY A 25 -7.33 -13.52 2.27
CA GLY A 25 -8.33 -13.35 1.21
C GLY A 25 -8.60 -11.90 0.83
N LEU A 26 -9.64 -11.69 0.02
CA LEU A 26 -10.05 -10.37 -0.45
C LEU A 26 -11.10 -9.71 0.45
N GLY A 27 -11.55 -10.40 1.50
CA GLY A 27 -12.57 -9.89 2.42
C GLY A 27 -14.01 -10.03 1.92
N VAL A 28 -14.22 -10.80 0.86
CA VAL A 28 -15.55 -11.04 0.27
C VAL A 28 -15.90 -12.50 0.44
N ARG A 29 -16.80 -12.80 1.40
CA ARG A 29 -17.24 -14.17 1.69
C ARG A 29 -18.28 -14.65 0.66
N MET A 30 -18.34 -15.96 0.43
CA MET A 30 -19.41 -16.56 -0.36
C MET A 30 -20.72 -16.55 0.43
N VAL A 31 -21.83 -16.26 -0.25
CA VAL A 31 -23.18 -16.31 0.36
C VAL A 31 -23.46 -17.69 0.96
N THR A 32 -23.03 -18.75 0.27
CA THR A 32 -23.16 -20.15 0.72
C THR A 32 -22.42 -20.44 2.03
N ASP A 33 -21.30 -19.74 2.28
CA ASP A 33 -20.51 -19.94 3.50
C ASP A 33 -21.13 -19.22 4.70
N VAL A 34 -21.79 -18.08 4.46
CA VAL A 34 -22.30 -17.20 5.53
C VAL A 34 -23.78 -17.37 5.81
N ALA A 35 -24.57 -17.90 4.88
CA ALA A 35 -26.03 -17.99 5.02
C ALA A 35 -26.45 -18.84 6.23
N LEU A 36 -25.88 -20.04 6.37
CA LEU A 36 -26.17 -20.93 7.50
C LEU A 36 -25.69 -20.35 8.84
N PRO A 37 -24.43 -19.89 8.98
CA PRO A 37 -23.99 -19.12 10.15
C PRO A 37 -24.87 -17.94 10.54
N ALA A 38 -25.32 -17.15 9.55
CA ALA A 38 -26.17 -15.99 9.79
C ALA A 38 -27.54 -16.43 10.32
N HIS A 39 -28.10 -17.51 9.78
CA HIS A 39 -29.38 -18.05 10.22
C HIS A 39 -29.31 -18.58 11.66
N ILE A 40 -28.30 -19.40 11.96
CA ILE A 40 -28.07 -19.93 13.32
C ILE A 40 -27.90 -18.79 14.32
N ALA A 41 -27.00 -17.85 14.02
CA ALA A 41 -26.71 -16.72 14.92
C ALA A 41 -27.95 -15.87 15.18
N SER A 42 -28.79 -15.65 14.16
CA SER A 42 -30.05 -14.94 14.31
C SER A 42 -31.04 -15.68 15.21
N GLN A 43 -31.19 -17.00 15.06
CA GLN A 43 -32.10 -17.80 15.90
C GLN A 43 -31.64 -17.78 17.37
N VAL A 44 -30.34 -18.00 17.61
CA VAL A 44 -29.76 -17.96 18.95
C VAL A 44 -29.89 -16.56 19.58
N ALA A 45 -29.63 -15.50 18.81
CA ALA A 45 -29.72 -14.13 19.32
C ALA A 45 -31.15 -13.71 19.67
N SER A 46 -32.16 -14.28 19.00
CA SER A 46 -33.58 -13.97 19.21
C SER A 46 -34.29 -14.94 20.14
N ALA A 47 -33.62 -15.99 20.64
CA ALA A 47 -34.24 -17.07 21.41
C ALA A 47 -35.06 -16.57 22.62
N ASP A 48 -34.49 -15.68 23.44
CA ASP A 48 -35.18 -15.12 24.62
C ASP A 48 -36.40 -14.28 24.23
N THR A 49 -36.32 -13.55 23.11
CA THR A 49 -37.42 -12.74 22.59
C THR A 49 -38.55 -13.63 22.04
N ILE A 50 -38.19 -14.72 21.38
CA ILE A 50 -39.18 -15.70 20.89
C ILE A 50 -39.86 -16.38 22.08
N ALA A 51 -39.11 -16.74 23.13
CA ALA A 51 -39.65 -17.34 24.34
C ALA A 51 -40.60 -16.40 25.09
N SER A 52 -40.29 -15.11 25.19
CA SER A 52 -41.14 -14.14 25.86
C SER A 52 -42.45 -13.86 25.11
N ILE A 53 -42.43 -13.91 23.77
CA ILE A 53 -43.61 -13.67 22.93
C ILE A 53 -44.45 -14.94 22.76
N ASN A 54 -43.82 -16.09 22.52
CA ASN A 54 -44.48 -17.35 22.23
C ASN A 54 -43.63 -18.56 22.67
N GLY A 55 -43.83 -19.02 23.91
CA GLY A 55 -43.13 -20.18 24.46
C GLY A 55 -43.32 -21.48 23.66
N SER A 56 -44.47 -21.70 23.02
CA SER A 56 -44.69 -22.88 22.17
C SER A 56 -43.87 -22.85 20.88
N ALA A 57 -43.62 -21.65 20.33
CA ALA A 57 -42.73 -21.47 19.20
C ALA A 57 -41.26 -21.61 19.60
N ALA A 58 -40.89 -21.20 20.81
CA ALA A 58 -39.51 -21.27 21.30
C ALA A 58 -38.97 -22.71 21.33
N ALA A 59 -39.76 -23.69 21.76
CA ALA A 59 -39.35 -25.09 21.74
C ALA A 59 -39.07 -25.60 20.31
N ARG A 60 -39.94 -25.26 19.35
CA ARG A 60 -39.77 -25.65 17.93
C ARG A 60 -38.56 -24.96 17.28
N VAL A 61 -38.35 -23.67 17.58
CA VAL A 61 -37.20 -22.92 17.08
C VAL A 61 -35.90 -23.46 17.69
N GLY A 62 -35.90 -23.82 18.97
CA GLY A 62 -34.75 -24.45 19.62
C GLY A 62 -34.37 -25.78 18.96
N GLU A 63 -35.34 -26.63 18.65
CA GLU A 63 -35.10 -27.88 17.90
C GLU A 63 -34.51 -27.61 16.52
N ALA A 64 -35.13 -26.70 15.75
CA ALA A 64 -34.64 -26.33 14.43
C ALA A 64 -33.22 -25.74 14.50
N THR A 65 -32.91 -24.94 15.53
CA THR A 65 -31.57 -24.40 15.75
C THR A 65 -30.55 -25.53 15.94
N ARG A 66 -30.88 -26.56 16.72
CA ARG A 66 -30.00 -27.72 16.93
C ARG A 66 -29.70 -28.44 15.61
N CYS A 67 -30.73 -28.73 14.80
CA CYS A 67 -30.53 -29.36 13.49
C CYS A 67 -29.63 -28.52 12.57
N LEU A 68 -29.77 -27.19 12.59
CA LEU A 68 -28.92 -26.29 11.79
C LEU A 68 -27.47 -26.27 12.29
N VAL A 69 -27.25 -26.38 13.60
CA VAL A 69 -25.91 -26.51 14.18
C VAL A 69 -25.27 -27.83 13.73
N GLU A 70 -25.98 -28.95 13.87
CA GLU A 70 -25.52 -30.27 13.42
C GLU A 70 -25.20 -30.27 11.91
N GLU A 71 -26.04 -29.61 11.10
CA GLU A 71 -25.79 -29.43 9.68
C GLU A 71 -24.50 -28.63 9.41
N TRP A 72 -24.25 -27.57 10.18
CA TRP A 72 -23.02 -26.79 10.03
C TRP A 72 -21.79 -27.60 10.43
N GLU A 73 -21.85 -28.36 11.52
CA GLU A 73 -20.77 -29.24 11.98
C GLU A 73 -20.49 -30.32 10.95
N ALA A 74 -21.52 -30.95 10.37
CA ALA A 74 -21.38 -31.93 9.31
C ALA A 74 -20.77 -31.36 8.02
N ARG A 75 -21.16 -30.14 7.63
CA ARG A 75 -20.63 -29.46 6.42
C ARG A 75 -19.17 -29.04 6.56
N THR A 76 -18.75 -28.63 7.76
CA THR A 76 -17.42 -28.06 7.99
C THR A 76 -16.43 -29.04 8.62
N GLY A 77 -16.92 -30.09 9.28
CA GLY A 77 -16.11 -30.98 10.11
C GLY A 77 -15.55 -30.31 11.36
N LEU A 78 -16.09 -29.16 11.76
CA LEU A 78 -15.64 -28.38 12.92
C LEU A 78 -16.66 -28.46 14.06
N PRO A 79 -16.21 -28.39 15.33
CA PRO A 79 -17.13 -28.22 16.44
C PRO A 79 -17.77 -26.83 16.40
N SER A 80 -19.04 -26.75 16.82
CA SER A 80 -19.72 -25.47 16.98
C SER A 80 -19.02 -24.55 17.99
N PRO A 81 -19.13 -23.21 17.82
CA PRO A 81 -18.60 -22.26 18.79
C PRO A 81 -19.24 -22.43 20.18
N ASP A 82 -18.54 -21.93 21.20
CA ASP A 82 -19.06 -21.85 22.57
C ASP A 82 -20.48 -21.27 22.59
N VAL A 83 -21.35 -21.84 23.41
CA VAL A 83 -22.78 -21.46 23.50
C VAL A 83 -22.98 -19.94 23.63
N SER A 84 -22.16 -19.26 24.44
CA SER A 84 -22.23 -17.79 24.64
C SER A 84 -21.87 -16.98 23.39
N ARG A 85 -21.17 -17.60 22.44
CA ARG A 85 -20.67 -17.01 21.19
C ARG A 85 -21.51 -17.39 19.97
N GLN A 86 -22.34 -18.43 20.05
CA GLN A 86 -23.18 -18.90 18.94
C GLN A 86 -24.12 -17.82 18.39
N ARG A 87 -24.49 -16.83 19.19
CA ARG A 87 -25.27 -15.66 18.77
C ARG A 87 -24.55 -14.70 17.79
N TYR A 88 -23.24 -14.87 17.58
CA TYR A 88 -22.45 -14.02 16.71
C TYR A 88 -22.06 -14.76 15.43
N GLN A 89 -22.64 -14.37 14.29
CA GLN A 89 -22.31 -14.91 12.97
C GLN A 89 -20.79 -14.93 12.71
N ARG A 90 -20.07 -13.90 13.19
CA ARG A 90 -18.62 -13.77 12.98
C ARG A 90 -17.83 -14.96 13.50
N ASP A 91 -18.27 -15.60 14.58
CA ASP A 91 -17.50 -16.66 15.24
C ASP A 91 -17.60 -17.97 14.45
N TRP A 92 -18.80 -18.29 13.94
CA TRP A 92 -19.04 -19.37 12.99
C TRP A 92 -18.25 -19.18 11.69
N ASP A 93 -18.37 -18.00 11.05
CA ASP A 93 -17.70 -17.73 9.79
C ASP A 93 -16.17 -17.72 9.94
N ARG A 94 -15.66 -17.16 11.05
CA ARG A 94 -14.23 -17.17 11.38
C ARG A 94 -13.69 -18.59 11.50
N ALA A 95 -14.38 -19.48 12.23
CA ALA A 95 -13.94 -20.85 12.41
C ALA A 95 -13.82 -21.59 11.06
N ALA A 96 -14.83 -21.47 10.20
CA ALA A 96 -14.81 -22.06 8.87
C ALA A 96 -13.70 -21.46 7.98
N ALA A 97 -13.54 -20.14 7.97
CA ALA A 97 -12.52 -19.46 7.18
C ALA A 97 -11.10 -19.81 7.65
N GLU A 98 -10.87 -19.97 8.95
CA GLU A 98 -9.58 -20.39 9.52
C GLU A 98 -9.26 -21.85 9.17
N ALA A 99 -10.26 -22.73 9.09
CA ALA A 99 -10.06 -24.10 8.61
C ALA A 99 -9.66 -24.14 7.14
N ILE A 100 -10.32 -23.37 6.27
CA ILE A 100 -9.95 -23.26 4.85
C ILE A 100 -8.54 -22.68 4.70
N SER A 101 -8.18 -21.65 5.47
CA SER A 101 -6.84 -21.04 5.46
C SER A 101 -5.75 -22.04 5.86
N ARG A 102 -5.99 -22.85 6.91
CA ARG A 102 -5.08 -23.94 7.31
C ARG A 102 -4.95 -24.99 6.22
N GLN A 103 -6.07 -25.43 5.65
CA GLN A 103 -6.07 -26.43 4.58
C GLN A 103 -5.29 -25.94 3.36
N LEU A 104 -5.42 -24.67 2.96
CA LEU A 104 -4.62 -24.08 1.87
C LEU A 104 -3.12 -24.11 2.15
N LEU A 105 -2.70 -23.95 3.41
CA LEU A 105 -1.29 -24.04 3.80
C LEU A 105 -0.78 -25.48 3.81
N ASP A 106 -1.63 -26.43 4.22
CA ASP A 106 -1.31 -27.86 4.30
C ASP A 106 -1.25 -28.49 2.89
N ASP A 107 -2.18 -28.12 2.00
CA ASP A 107 -2.25 -28.56 0.59
C ASP A 107 -1.12 -27.96 -0.26
N CYS A 108 -0.43 -26.93 0.25
CA CYS A 108 0.57 -26.18 -0.51
C CYS A 108 1.84 -26.99 -0.78
N THR A 109 2.17 -27.18 -2.06
CA THR A 109 3.32 -27.98 -2.52
C THR A 109 4.58 -27.16 -2.73
N THR A 110 4.47 -25.86 -2.99
CA THR A 110 5.62 -24.98 -3.27
C THR A 110 5.93 -24.05 -2.09
N ASP A 111 7.20 -23.79 -1.82
CA ASP A 111 7.59 -22.83 -0.78
C ASP A 111 7.21 -21.40 -1.15
N VAL A 112 7.15 -21.07 -2.45
CA VAL A 112 6.71 -19.75 -2.92
C VAL A 112 5.24 -19.51 -2.56
N ASP A 113 4.35 -20.45 -2.82
CA ASP A 113 2.95 -20.30 -2.46
C ASP A 113 2.73 -20.35 -0.95
N ARG A 114 3.52 -21.16 -0.21
CA ARG A 114 3.47 -21.20 1.26
C ARG A 114 3.89 -19.87 1.86
N ALA A 115 4.97 -19.28 1.36
CA ALA A 115 5.43 -17.95 1.76
C ALA A 115 4.36 -16.89 1.43
N ARG A 116 3.77 -16.94 0.23
CA ARG A 116 2.72 -16.02 -0.21
C ARG A 116 1.47 -16.10 0.67
N LEU A 117 0.97 -17.30 0.98
CA LEU A 117 -0.19 -17.51 1.84
C LEU A 117 0.05 -16.93 3.24
N ARG A 118 1.21 -17.26 3.83
CA ARG A 118 1.62 -16.74 5.15
C ARG A 118 1.75 -15.22 5.17
N ALA A 119 2.33 -14.65 4.12
CA ALA A 119 2.51 -13.21 3.97
C ALA A 119 1.17 -12.48 3.76
N ALA A 120 0.27 -13.03 2.95
CA ALA A 120 -1.05 -12.45 2.71
C ALA A 120 -1.93 -12.42 3.98
N ALA A 121 -1.71 -13.35 4.91
CA ALA A 121 -2.38 -13.38 6.21
C ALA A 121 -1.71 -12.46 7.27
N GLN A 122 -0.57 -11.83 6.96
CA GLN A 122 0.06 -10.92 7.92
C GLN A 122 -0.78 -9.65 8.13
N PRO A 123 -0.73 -9.09 9.36
CA PRO A 123 -1.29 -7.77 9.62
C PRO A 123 -0.80 -6.76 8.59
N HIS A 124 -1.69 -5.87 8.15
CA HIS A 124 -1.41 -4.76 7.22
C HIS A 124 -1.10 -5.14 5.76
N SER A 125 -0.78 -6.40 5.44
CA SER A 125 -0.49 -6.84 4.06
C SER A 125 -1.62 -6.53 3.07
N GLY A 126 -2.88 -6.68 3.51
CA GLY A 126 -4.09 -6.38 2.75
C GLY A 126 -4.68 -4.99 2.99
N ALA A 127 -3.94 -4.04 3.59
CA ALA A 127 -4.50 -2.73 3.94
C ALA A 127 -5.02 -1.94 2.72
N TRP A 128 -4.41 -2.14 1.54
CA TRP A 128 -4.88 -1.55 0.29
C TRP A 128 -6.34 -1.91 -0.07
N LEU A 129 -6.86 -3.06 0.38
CA LEU A 129 -8.25 -3.47 0.14
C LEU A 129 -9.26 -2.59 0.88
N ASN A 130 -8.85 -1.99 2.00
CA ASN A 130 -9.67 -1.12 2.83
C ASN A 130 -9.36 0.38 2.60
N ALA A 131 -8.47 0.70 1.66
CA ALA A 131 -8.14 2.08 1.32
C ALA A 131 -9.31 2.73 0.60
N PHE A 132 -9.66 3.97 0.98
CA PHE A 132 -10.71 4.72 0.30
C PHE A 132 -10.29 5.00 -1.16
N PRO A 133 -11.04 4.56 -2.19
CA PRO A 133 -10.58 4.64 -3.58
C PRO A 133 -10.80 6.04 -4.17
N ALA A 134 -9.92 6.99 -3.82
CA ALA A 134 -10.02 8.37 -4.29
C ALA A 134 -8.68 8.88 -4.86
N ALA A 135 -8.77 9.47 -6.06
CA ALA A 135 -7.63 10.07 -6.74
C ALA A 135 -7.08 11.28 -5.97
N SER A 136 -7.96 12.08 -5.37
CA SER A 136 -7.63 13.31 -4.62
C SER A 136 -6.68 13.09 -3.44
N VAL A 137 -6.71 11.91 -2.83
CA VAL A 137 -5.84 11.52 -1.71
C VAL A 137 -4.79 10.48 -2.11
N GLY A 138 -4.68 10.18 -3.40
CA GLY A 138 -3.66 9.30 -3.97
C GLY A 138 -3.83 7.82 -3.64
N THR A 139 -5.02 7.34 -3.27
CA THR A 139 -5.28 5.93 -2.90
C THR A 139 -6.08 5.14 -3.92
N LEU A 140 -6.57 5.78 -4.99
CA LEU A 140 -7.21 5.10 -6.11
C LEU A 140 -6.20 4.25 -6.90
N LEU A 141 -6.39 2.94 -6.94
CA LEU A 141 -5.66 2.05 -7.84
C LEU A 141 -6.35 2.07 -9.22
N ASP A 142 -5.57 2.18 -10.29
CA ASP A 142 -6.08 1.95 -11.63
C ASP A 142 -6.43 0.46 -11.83
N PRO A 143 -7.26 0.13 -12.84
CA PRO A 143 -7.71 -1.25 -13.06
C PRO A 143 -6.60 -2.28 -13.19
N ASP A 144 -5.48 -1.96 -13.86
CA ASP A 144 -4.37 -2.89 -14.06
C ASP A 144 -3.57 -3.10 -12.78
N THR A 145 -3.37 -2.03 -11.99
CA THR A 145 -2.76 -2.16 -10.67
C THR A 145 -3.63 -2.99 -9.73
N LEU A 146 -4.94 -2.74 -9.71
CA LEU A 146 -5.88 -3.51 -8.89
C LEU A 146 -5.87 -4.99 -9.29
N ARG A 147 -5.95 -5.29 -10.59
CA ARG A 147 -5.86 -6.64 -11.14
C ARG A 147 -4.58 -7.35 -10.71
N THR A 148 -3.44 -6.67 -10.85
CA THR A 148 -2.13 -7.20 -10.46
C THR A 148 -2.04 -7.46 -8.95
N ALA A 149 -2.53 -6.53 -8.13
CA ALA A 149 -2.53 -6.67 -6.68
C ALA A 149 -3.39 -7.85 -6.20
N VAL A 150 -4.59 -8.00 -6.78
CA VAL A 150 -5.47 -9.16 -6.51
C VAL A 150 -4.77 -10.45 -6.92
N ALA A 151 -4.24 -10.53 -8.14
CA ALA A 151 -3.61 -11.74 -8.66
C ALA A 151 -2.39 -12.16 -7.82
N LEU A 152 -1.51 -11.22 -7.47
CA LEU A 152 -0.37 -11.49 -6.58
C LEU A 152 -0.81 -11.98 -5.20
N ARG A 153 -1.86 -11.39 -4.64
CA ARG A 153 -2.35 -11.75 -3.30
C ARG A 153 -2.88 -13.18 -3.25
N VAL A 154 -3.65 -13.61 -4.26
CA VAL A 154 -4.29 -14.94 -4.29
C VAL A 154 -3.50 -16.00 -5.07
N GLY A 155 -2.36 -15.62 -5.65
CA GLY A 155 -1.54 -16.52 -6.46
C GLY A 155 -2.16 -16.87 -7.83
N ALA A 156 -2.92 -15.95 -8.42
CA ALA A 156 -3.46 -16.13 -9.76
C ALA A 156 -2.49 -15.66 -10.86
N GLU A 157 -2.83 -15.97 -12.10
CA GLU A 157 -2.13 -15.52 -13.31
C GLU A 157 -2.20 -13.99 -13.42
N VAL A 158 -1.05 -13.34 -13.62
CA VAL A 158 -0.90 -11.88 -13.71
C VAL A 158 -0.67 -11.44 -15.16
N CYS A 159 0.10 -12.19 -15.94
CA CYS A 159 0.46 -11.85 -17.31
C CYS A 159 0.54 -13.09 -18.20
N ALA A 160 0.60 -12.90 -19.52
CA ALA A 160 0.99 -13.99 -20.41
C ALA A 160 2.51 -14.26 -20.29
N PRO A 161 2.98 -15.49 -20.51
CA PRO A 161 4.40 -15.79 -20.51
C PRO A 161 5.14 -14.97 -21.57
N HIS A 162 6.28 -14.40 -21.21
CA HIS A 162 7.06 -13.54 -22.11
C HIS A 162 8.52 -13.44 -21.65
N ARG A 163 9.38 -12.83 -22.48
CA ARG A 163 10.79 -12.61 -22.13
C ARG A 163 10.99 -11.30 -21.40
N CYS A 164 11.67 -11.36 -20.26
CA CYS A 164 12.15 -10.19 -19.55
C CYS A 164 13.22 -9.46 -20.37
N ARG A 165 13.37 -8.16 -20.13
CA ARG A 165 14.50 -7.34 -20.61
C ARG A 165 15.88 -7.92 -20.23
N CYS A 166 15.98 -8.66 -19.12
CA CYS A 166 17.22 -9.33 -18.73
C CYS A 166 17.51 -10.61 -19.53
N GLY A 167 16.58 -11.04 -20.38
CA GLY A 167 16.66 -12.29 -21.15
C GLY A 167 16.04 -13.51 -20.48
N ALA A 168 15.68 -13.44 -19.20
CA ALA A 168 14.99 -14.54 -18.50
C ALA A 168 13.54 -14.67 -18.96
N ASP A 169 13.03 -15.90 -18.95
CA ASP A 169 11.62 -16.18 -19.22
C ASP A 169 10.76 -15.85 -17.98
N ILE A 170 9.62 -15.20 -18.22
CA ILE A 170 8.61 -14.86 -17.22
C ILE A 170 7.40 -15.77 -17.45
N ASP A 171 6.94 -16.43 -16.40
CA ASP A 171 5.75 -17.29 -16.39
C ASP A 171 4.44 -16.49 -16.23
N GLU A 172 3.29 -17.18 -16.12
CA GLU A 172 2.02 -16.48 -15.96
C GLU A 172 1.91 -15.70 -14.62
N ARG A 173 2.70 -16.09 -13.61
CA ARG A 173 2.69 -15.46 -12.28
C ARG A 173 3.44 -14.12 -12.28
N GLY A 174 4.32 -13.88 -13.24
CA GLY A 174 4.98 -12.59 -13.42
C GLY A 174 6.00 -12.21 -12.35
N LEU A 175 6.33 -13.13 -11.42
CA LEU A 175 7.09 -12.82 -10.20
C LEU A 175 8.50 -12.30 -10.50
N HIS A 176 9.14 -12.82 -11.56
CA HIS A 176 10.46 -12.37 -11.99
C HIS A 176 10.51 -10.85 -12.23
N GLY A 177 9.42 -10.24 -12.71
CA GLY A 177 9.35 -8.80 -12.92
C GLY A 177 9.55 -7.98 -11.65
N LEU A 178 9.26 -8.56 -10.48
CA LEU A 178 9.45 -7.94 -9.17
C LEU A 178 10.92 -7.99 -8.71
N SER A 179 11.64 -9.09 -9.03
CA SER A 179 13.02 -9.35 -8.59
C SER A 179 14.12 -8.94 -9.57
N CYS A 180 13.77 -8.77 -10.85
CA CYS A 180 14.73 -8.44 -11.89
C CYS A 180 15.40 -7.07 -11.63
N GLN A 181 16.73 -7.07 -11.59
CA GLN A 181 17.53 -5.84 -11.41
C GLN A 181 17.41 -4.87 -12.60
N LEU A 182 17.06 -5.39 -13.77
CA LEU A 182 16.82 -4.60 -14.98
C LEU A 182 15.37 -4.16 -15.13
N SER A 183 14.47 -4.59 -14.21
CA SER A 183 13.11 -4.11 -14.16
C SER A 183 13.07 -2.68 -13.63
N ALA A 184 12.56 -1.77 -14.46
CA ALA A 184 12.46 -0.35 -14.15
C ALA A 184 11.52 -0.02 -12.98
N GLY A 185 10.66 -0.95 -12.52
CA GLY A 185 9.66 -0.69 -11.48
C GLY A 185 10.20 -0.70 -10.04
N ARG A 186 11.42 -1.19 -9.80
CA ARG A 186 12.02 -1.21 -8.44
C ARG A 186 12.24 0.20 -7.88
N PHE A 187 12.79 1.11 -8.70
CA PHE A 187 13.12 2.47 -8.25
C PHE A 187 11.86 3.30 -7.93
N PRO A 188 10.81 3.34 -8.78
CA PRO A 188 9.56 4.03 -8.45
C PRO A 188 8.90 3.54 -7.17
N ARG A 189 8.93 2.22 -6.91
CA ARG A 189 8.38 1.62 -5.68
C ARG A 189 9.11 2.12 -4.43
N HIS A 190 10.44 2.10 -4.46
CA HIS A 190 11.28 2.60 -3.37
C HIS A 190 11.07 4.10 -3.13
N ALA A 191 11.03 4.88 -4.20
CA ALA A 191 10.80 6.32 -4.13
C ALA A 191 9.43 6.66 -3.53
N GLU A 192 8.35 5.99 -3.96
CA GLU A 192 7.02 6.26 -3.44
C GLU A 192 6.86 5.79 -1.99
N LEU A 193 7.48 4.67 -1.60
CA LEU A 193 7.53 4.24 -0.19
C LEU A 193 8.18 5.31 0.69
N ASN A 194 9.34 5.83 0.26
CA ASN A 194 10.03 6.93 0.96
C ASN A 194 9.20 8.23 1.00
N SER A 195 8.49 8.54 -0.09
CA SER A 195 7.58 9.68 -0.16
C SER A 195 6.43 9.55 0.86
N VAL A 196 5.84 8.37 1.01
CA VAL A 196 4.81 8.11 2.02
C VAL A 196 5.36 8.28 3.44
N ILE A 197 6.54 7.74 3.75
CA ILE A 197 7.19 7.87 5.07
C ILE A 197 7.47 9.36 5.37
N LYS A 198 8.06 10.09 4.43
CA LYS A 198 8.34 11.53 4.56
C LYS A 198 7.08 12.34 4.83
N ARG A 199 5.99 12.08 4.07
CA ARG A 199 4.69 12.73 4.29
C ARG A 199 4.09 12.37 5.65
N GLY A 200 4.25 11.12 6.09
CA GLY A 200 3.84 10.69 7.43
C GLY A 200 4.59 11.42 8.55
N LEU A 201 5.91 11.57 8.42
CA LEU A 201 6.73 12.35 9.35
C LEU A 201 6.32 13.84 9.35
N ALA A 202 6.08 14.42 8.18
CA ALA A 202 5.57 15.80 8.08
C ALA A 202 4.20 15.96 8.78
N ALA A 203 3.28 15.00 8.61
CA ALA A 203 1.99 15.00 9.30
C ALA A 203 2.11 14.82 10.83
N ALA A 204 3.21 14.23 11.31
CA ALA A 204 3.57 14.17 12.72
C ALA A 204 4.33 15.42 13.21
N GLY A 205 4.44 16.49 12.41
CA GLY A 205 5.18 17.70 12.77
C GLY A 205 6.70 17.54 12.72
N LEU A 206 7.21 16.51 12.05
CA LEU A 206 8.62 16.17 11.97
C LEU A 206 9.15 16.38 10.55
N PRO A 207 9.57 17.62 10.19
CA PRO A 207 10.16 17.88 8.87
C PRO A 207 11.37 16.98 8.64
N SER A 208 11.48 16.46 7.41
CA SER A 208 12.46 15.44 7.07
C SER A 208 13.08 15.67 5.69
N VAL A 209 14.35 15.32 5.55
CA VAL A 209 15.14 15.42 4.32
C VAL A 209 15.36 14.02 3.76
N LEU A 210 15.18 13.86 2.44
CA LEU A 210 15.50 12.62 1.75
C LEU A 210 16.94 12.62 1.26
N GLU A 211 17.52 11.44 1.21
CA GLU A 211 18.90 11.17 0.81
C GLU A 211 19.92 12.16 1.43
N PRO A 212 20.02 12.25 2.76
CA PRO A 212 20.97 13.16 3.41
C PRO A 212 22.44 12.81 3.08
N ALA A 213 23.20 13.80 2.62
CA ALA A 213 24.64 13.66 2.38
C ALA A 213 25.45 13.89 3.67
N GLY A 214 26.57 13.18 3.82
CA GLY A 214 27.57 13.47 4.87
C GLY A 214 27.19 13.04 6.30
N LEU A 215 26.22 12.13 6.47
CA LEU A 215 25.86 11.61 7.80
C LEU A 215 26.93 10.68 8.39
N ASP A 216 27.61 9.92 7.54
CA ASP A 216 28.77 9.12 7.92
C ASP A 216 30.08 9.77 7.43
N ARG A 217 31.15 9.60 8.22
CA ARG A 217 32.47 10.20 7.94
C ARG A 217 33.42 9.27 7.19
N GLY A 218 33.06 7.99 6.99
CA GLY A 218 34.00 6.97 6.51
C GLY A 218 33.58 6.26 5.23
N ASP A 219 32.35 5.77 5.14
CA ASP A 219 31.97 4.78 4.12
C ASP A 219 31.07 5.32 2.99
N GLY A 220 30.66 6.59 3.08
CA GLY A 220 29.79 7.23 2.08
C GLY A 220 28.38 6.62 2.04
N ARG A 221 27.98 5.80 3.01
CA ARG A 221 26.63 5.22 3.06
C ARG A 221 25.60 6.33 3.26
N ARG A 222 24.54 6.25 2.47
CA ARG A 222 23.49 7.25 2.39
C ARG A 222 22.16 6.58 2.74
N PRO A 223 21.64 6.79 3.96
CA PRO A 223 20.29 6.36 4.28
C PRO A 223 19.28 7.14 3.45
N ASP A 224 18.04 6.65 3.37
CA ASP A 224 17.00 7.27 2.55
C ASP A 224 16.47 8.58 3.13
N GLY A 225 16.55 8.78 4.44
CA GLY A 225 16.12 10.03 5.03
C GLY A 225 16.51 10.23 6.48
N ILE A 226 16.36 11.49 6.91
CA ILE A 226 16.61 11.96 8.26
C ILE A 226 15.58 13.03 8.68
N THR A 227 15.17 13.03 9.95
CA THR A 227 14.38 14.14 10.51
C THR A 227 15.27 15.34 10.82
N ALA A 228 14.78 16.56 10.56
CA ALA A 228 15.51 17.79 10.89
C ALA A 228 15.60 18.04 12.40
N PHE A 229 14.62 17.54 13.17
CA PHE A 229 14.56 17.66 14.63
C PHE A 229 14.58 16.28 15.30
N PRO A 230 14.91 16.22 16.61
CA PRO A 230 14.88 14.99 17.38
C PRO A 230 13.53 14.26 17.31
N TYR A 231 13.59 12.95 17.06
CA TYR A 231 12.43 12.07 17.05
C TYR A 231 12.14 11.49 18.44
N ALA A 232 13.19 11.01 19.11
CA ALA A 232 13.15 10.50 20.48
C ALA A 232 14.53 10.61 21.13
N GLU A 233 14.59 10.74 22.46
CA GLU A 233 15.85 10.74 23.24
C GLU A 233 16.86 11.81 22.79
N GLY A 234 16.38 12.95 22.27
CA GLY A 234 17.24 14.00 21.73
C GLY A 234 17.93 13.64 20.40
N LYS A 235 17.65 12.47 19.81
CA LYS A 235 18.24 11.99 18.56
C LYS A 235 17.29 12.16 17.38
N CYS A 236 17.82 12.62 16.24
CA CYS A 236 17.08 12.59 14.98
C CYS A 236 16.87 11.15 14.51
N LEU A 237 15.73 10.90 13.86
CA LEU A 237 15.42 9.64 13.22
C LEU A 237 16.16 9.58 11.88
N VAL A 238 16.80 8.45 11.62
CA VAL A 238 17.32 8.08 10.30
C VAL A 238 16.64 6.79 9.88
N TRP A 239 16.21 6.70 8.62
CA TRP A 239 15.61 5.48 8.10
C TRP A 239 16.17 5.08 6.74
N ASP A 240 16.05 3.80 6.44
CA ASP A 240 16.39 3.19 5.16
C ASP A 240 15.27 2.22 4.81
N ALA A 241 14.54 2.53 3.75
CA ALA A 241 13.45 1.72 3.25
C ALA A 241 13.97 0.63 2.32
N THR A 242 13.32 -0.52 2.31
CA THR A 242 13.68 -1.60 1.40
C THR A 242 12.43 -2.40 1.10
N CYS A 243 12.15 -2.60 -0.19
CA CYS A 243 11.16 -3.58 -0.61
C CYS A 243 11.87 -4.90 -0.92
N VAL A 244 11.45 -5.98 -0.27
CA VAL A 244 12.06 -7.31 -0.36
C VAL A 244 11.22 -8.21 -1.25
N GLU A 245 11.90 -8.92 -2.15
CA GLU A 245 11.28 -9.79 -3.14
C GLU A 245 11.05 -11.20 -2.58
N LEU A 246 9.87 -11.78 -2.84
CA LEU A 246 9.43 -13.07 -2.30
C LEU A 246 9.61 -14.24 -3.29
N ASP A 247 10.45 -14.13 -4.33
CA ASP A 247 10.47 -15.08 -5.44
C ASP A 247 11.78 -15.91 -5.59
N THR A 248 11.73 -16.81 -6.58
CA THR A 248 12.69 -17.89 -6.91
C THR A 248 14.16 -17.47 -6.97
N PHE A 249 14.48 -16.19 -7.18
CA PHE A 249 15.86 -15.72 -7.30
C PHE A 249 16.57 -15.56 -5.95
N SER A 250 15.83 -15.73 -4.84
CA SER A 250 16.39 -15.83 -3.50
C SER A 250 15.83 -17.06 -2.78
N ALA A 251 16.26 -18.25 -3.21
CA ALA A 251 15.85 -19.53 -2.62
C ALA A 251 15.93 -19.55 -1.07
N SER A 252 16.92 -18.86 -0.50
CA SER A 252 17.07 -18.69 0.95
C SER A 252 15.99 -17.80 1.59
N SER A 253 15.54 -16.75 0.90
CA SER A 253 14.45 -15.88 1.38
C SER A 253 13.08 -16.54 1.24
N VAL A 254 12.88 -17.32 0.17
CA VAL A 254 11.66 -18.11 -0.04
C VAL A 254 11.51 -19.17 1.05
N ALA A 255 12.54 -19.99 1.28
CA ALA A 255 12.51 -21.03 2.32
C ALA A 255 12.27 -20.43 3.72
N ALA A 256 12.94 -19.32 4.04
CA ALA A 256 12.74 -18.62 5.32
C ALA A 256 11.31 -18.09 5.47
N SER A 257 10.74 -17.53 4.40
CA SER A 257 9.38 -16.96 4.39
C SER A 257 8.28 -18.02 4.38
N ALA A 258 8.56 -19.18 3.77
CA ALA A 258 7.71 -20.35 3.81
C ALA A 258 7.62 -20.93 5.23
N ALA A 259 8.73 -20.88 5.99
CA ALA A 259 8.77 -21.30 7.39
C ALA A 259 8.12 -20.26 8.32
N ARG A 260 8.34 -18.96 8.08
CA ARG A 260 7.88 -17.88 8.95
C ARG A 260 7.53 -16.65 8.12
N ALA A 261 6.32 -16.15 8.29
CA ALA A 261 5.89 -14.93 7.63
C ALA A 261 6.81 -13.74 7.98
N SER A 262 6.93 -12.79 7.05
CA SER A 262 7.80 -11.61 7.18
C SER A 262 9.29 -11.90 7.35
N ALA A 263 9.76 -13.15 7.22
CA ALA A 263 11.15 -13.50 7.46
C ALA A 263 12.12 -12.77 6.51
N ALA A 264 11.73 -12.55 5.26
CA ALA A 264 12.57 -11.84 4.30
C ALA A 264 12.68 -10.36 4.67
N ALA A 265 11.57 -9.72 5.08
CA ALA A 265 11.60 -8.36 5.61
C ALA A 265 12.43 -8.25 6.89
N THR A 266 12.25 -9.13 7.88
CA THR A 266 13.04 -9.13 9.12
C THR A 266 14.53 -9.35 8.87
N ALA A 267 14.89 -10.22 7.92
CA ALA A 267 16.28 -10.38 7.53
C ALA A 267 16.84 -9.10 6.88
N ALA A 268 16.04 -8.36 6.11
CA ALA A 268 16.43 -7.07 5.55
C ALA A 268 16.61 -5.99 6.62
N GLU A 269 15.75 -5.96 7.64
CA GLU A 269 15.91 -5.08 8.81
C GLU A 269 17.25 -5.33 9.48
N GLY A 270 17.58 -6.58 9.77
CA GLY A 270 18.86 -6.95 10.38
C GLY A 270 20.07 -6.56 9.51
N ARG A 271 19.97 -6.69 8.18
CA ARG A 271 21.02 -6.21 7.25
C ARG A 271 21.16 -4.69 7.29
N ASN A 272 20.05 -3.95 7.32
CA ASN A 272 20.05 -2.50 7.38
C ASN A 272 20.61 -2.00 8.72
N CYS A 273 20.22 -2.61 9.85
CA CYS A 273 20.77 -2.27 11.17
C CYS A 273 22.28 -2.49 11.23
N ARG A 274 22.80 -3.62 10.71
CA ARG A 274 24.25 -3.88 10.60
C ARG A 274 24.93 -2.87 9.66
N ARG A 275 24.30 -2.53 8.55
CA ARG A 275 24.81 -1.53 7.59
C ARG A 275 24.91 -0.13 8.22
N TYR A 276 24.05 0.22 9.16
CA TYR A 276 24.02 1.56 9.76
C TYR A 276 24.34 1.56 11.25
N GLU A 277 25.12 0.56 11.72
CA GLU A 277 25.52 0.43 13.12
C GLU A 277 26.29 1.66 13.62
N ALA A 278 27.21 2.20 12.81
CA ALA A 278 27.98 3.39 13.15
C ALA A 278 27.08 4.65 13.28
N ILE A 279 26.13 4.82 12.34
CA ILE A 279 25.14 5.91 12.37
C ILE A 279 24.26 5.81 13.63
N SER A 280 23.90 4.60 14.04
CA SER A 280 23.06 4.32 15.21
C SER A 280 23.68 4.79 16.54
N ARG A 281 24.98 5.09 16.57
CA ARG A 281 25.64 5.67 17.75
C ARG A 281 25.21 7.12 18.01
N ARG A 282 24.89 7.87 16.94
CA ARG A 282 24.55 9.30 17.00
C ARG A 282 23.07 9.57 16.71
N TYR A 283 22.46 8.75 15.88
CA TYR A 283 21.08 8.89 15.43
C TYR A 283 20.23 7.71 15.87
N LEU A 284 18.90 7.91 15.87
CA LEU A 284 17.97 6.81 16.05
C LEU A 284 17.71 6.17 14.68
N PHE A 285 18.38 5.06 14.40
CA PHE A 285 18.15 4.33 13.16
C PHE A 285 16.91 3.43 13.24
N ARG A 286 16.03 3.50 12.23
CA ARG A 286 14.88 2.59 12.07
C ARG A 286 14.86 2.01 10.65
N PRO A 287 15.00 0.69 10.46
CA PRO A 287 14.82 0.09 9.14
C PRO A 287 13.34 0.10 8.76
N VAL A 288 13.04 0.21 7.46
CA VAL A 288 11.69 0.04 6.91
C VAL A 288 11.69 -1.01 5.81
N ALA A 289 11.53 -2.27 6.18
CA ALA A 289 11.45 -3.40 5.27
C ALA A 289 10.00 -3.86 5.05
N VAL A 290 9.62 -3.98 3.78
CA VAL A 290 8.32 -4.51 3.34
C VAL A 290 8.51 -5.53 2.22
N GLU A 291 7.88 -6.68 2.33
CA GLU A 291 7.87 -7.67 1.24
C GLU A 291 6.97 -7.19 0.10
N THR A 292 7.18 -7.68 -1.12
CA THR A 292 6.30 -7.38 -2.25
C THR A 292 4.87 -7.90 -2.07
N SER A 293 4.68 -8.88 -1.20
CA SER A 293 3.36 -9.34 -0.73
C SER A 293 2.64 -8.33 0.18
N GLY A 294 3.35 -7.28 0.64
CA GLY A 294 2.87 -6.28 1.60
C GLY A 294 3.17 -6.61 3.07
N ALA A 295 3.80 -7.75 3.36
CA ALA A 295 4.16 -8.11 4.74
C ALA A 295 5.31 -7.25 5.26
N LEU A 296 5.13 -6.68 6.46
CA LEU A 296 6.14 -5.83 7.11
C LEU A 296 7.05 -6.65 8.02
N GLY A 297 8.32 -6.24 8.11
CA GLY A 297 9.20 -6.72 9.17
C GLY A 297 8.75 -6.20 10.55
N SER A 298 9.27 -6.81 11.61
CA SER A 298 8.84 -6.52 12.98
C SER A 298 9.21 -5.10 13.42
N ASP A 299 10.41 -4.66 13.10
CA ASP A 299 10.90 -3.33 13.47
C ASP A 299 10.18 -2.24 12.68
N SER A 300 9.91 -2.52 11.40
CA SER A 300 9.15 -1.66 10.49
C SER A 300 7.72 -1.49 10.98
N CYS A 301 7.06 -2.59 11.37
CA CYS A 301 5.72 -2.56 11.93
C CYS A 301 5.68 -1.75 13.24
N SER A 302 6.67 -1.94 14.12
CA SER A 302 6.80 -1.16 15.36
C SER A 302 6.99 0.34 15.09
N PHE A 303 7.90 0.67 14.17
CA PHE A 303 8.16 2.06 13.76
C PHE A 303 6.94 2.73 13.14
N LEU A 304 6.25 2.07 12.20
CA LEU A 304 5.07 2.64 11.54
C LEU A 304 3.89 2.81 12.50
N LYS A 305 3.76 1.93 13.51
CA LYS A 305 2.79 2.12 14.60
C LYS A 305 3.14 3.33 15.46
N ASP A 306 4.43 3.51 15.79
CA ASP A 306 4.88 4.70 16.52
C ASP A 306 4.62 6.00 15.75
N LEU A 307 5.00 6.02 14.47
CA LEU A 307 4.74 7.15 13.58
C LEU A 307 3.24 7.44 13.47
N GLY A 308 2.42 6.41 13.25
CA GLY A 308 0.97 6.54 13.20
C GLY A 308 0.38 7.14 14.47
N ARG A 309 0.84 6.72 15.66
CA ARG A 309 0.41 7.31 16.94
C ARG A 309 0.75 8.80 17.03
N ARG A 310 1.94 9.21 16.57
CA ARG A 310 2.35 10.62 16.57
C ARG A 310 1.52 11.46 15.60
N ILE A 311 1.19 10.93 14.42
CA ILE A 311 0.26 11.60 13.50
C ILE A 311 -1.10 11.80 14.18
N VAL A 312 -1.64 10.77 14.83
CA VAL A 312 -2.92 10.85 15.55
C VAL A 312 -2.87 11.90 16.67
N GLN A 313 -1.74 12.05 17.38
CA GLN A 313 -1.57 13.07 18.42
C GLN A 313 -1.62 14.50 17.86
N VAL A 314 -1.07 14.72 16.67
CA VAL A 314 -1.05 16.05 16.03
C VAL A 314 -2.39 16.38 15.36
N THR A 315 -2.99 15.39 14.68
CA THR A 315 -4.19 15.57 13.84
C THR A 315 -5.50 15.41 14.61
N GLY A 316 -5.50 14.62 15.69
CA GLY A 316 -6.71 14.21 16.42
C GLY A 316 -7.54 13.11 15.76
N ASP A 317 -7.26 12.71 14.50
CA ASP A 317 -8.02 11.68 13.79
C ASP A 317 -7.41 10.29 14.01
N ARG A 318 -8.12 9.43 14.76
CA ARG A 318 -7.71 8.04 15.04
C ARG A 318 -7.51 7.20 13.77
N ARG A 319 -8.09 7.58 12.64
CA ARG A 319 -7.96 6.87 11.35
C ARG A 319 -6.64 7.15 10.66
N ASP A 320 -5.88 8.18 11.04
CA ASP A 320 -4.65 8.54 10.32
C ASP A 320 -3.54 7.50 10.43
N MET A 321 -3.50 6.75 11.53
CA MET A 321 -2.64 5.56 11.63
C MET A 321 -3.00 4.53 10.56
N GLU A 322 -4.28 4.25 10.36
CA GLU A 322 -4.73 3.30 9.33
C GLU A 322 -4.45 3.83 7.92
N ARG A 323 -4.73 5.11 7.67
CA ARG A 323 -4.46 5.77 6.37
C ARG A 323 -2.97 5.75 6.01
N LEU A 324 -2.07 5.90 6.98
CA LEU A 324 -0.62 5.76 6.76
C LEU A 324 -0.30 4.36 6.21
N ILE A 325 -0.80 3.32 6.88
CA ILE A 325 -0.58 1.93 6.48
C ILE A 325 -1.22 1.63 5.11
N GLN A 326 -2.43 2.13 4.86
CA GLN A 326 -3.11 2.01 3.57
C GLN A 326 -2.29 2.65 2.44
N ARG A 327 -1.71 3.85 2.66
CA ARG A 327 -0.85 4.53 1.68
C ARG A 327 0.43 3.76 1.39
N ILE A 328 1.06 3.17 2.41
CA ILE A 328 2.23 2.29 2.24
C ILE A 328 1.85 1.07 1.40
N SER A 329 0.75 0.42 1.74
CA SER A 329 0.25 -0.75 1.02
C SER A 329 -0.04 -0.43 -0.46
N VAL A 330 -0.75 0.67 -0.73
CA VAL A 330 -1.01 1.16 -2.10
C VAL A 330 0.28 1.45 -2.86
N ALA A 331 1.28 2.09 -2.22
CA ALA A 331 2.57 2.37 -2.84
C ALA A 331 3.30 1.09 -3.27
N VAL A 332 3.31 0.06 -2.42
CA VAL A 332 3.91 -1.25 -2.71
C VAL A 332 3.24 -1.88 -3.94
N PHE A 333 1.91 -1.95 -3.97
CA PHE A 333 1.19 -2.63 -5.06
C PHE A 333 1.24 -1.87 -6.39
N ARG A 334 1.25 -0.52 -6.39
CA ARG A 334 1.56 0.27 -7.60
C ARG A 334 2.95 0.01 -8.13
N GLY A 335 3.93 -0.06 -7.22
CA GLY A 335 5.30 -0.41 -7.56
C GLY A 335 5.42 -1.80 -8.18
N ASN A 336 4.75 -2.78 -7.60
CA ASN A 336 4.71 -4.16 -8.12
C ASN A 336 4.08 -4.23 -9.51
N ALA A 337 2.93 -3.57 -9.72
CA ALA A 337 2.27 -3.50 -11.03
C ALA A 337 3.19 -2.87 -12.08
N THR A 338 3.89 -1.78 -11.72
CA THR A 338 4.87 -1.14 -12.60
C THR A 338 6.04 -2.08 -12.93
N ALA A 339 6.55 -2.80 -11.93
CA ALA A 339 7.67 -3.73 -12.10
C ALA A 339 7.32 -4.89 -13.02
N ILE A 340 6.13 -5.48 -12.87
CA ILE A 340 5.66 -6.55 -13.77
C ILE A 340 5.41 -6.01 -15.18
N ARG A 341 4.75 -4.85 -15.31
CA ARG A 341 4.44 -4.24 -16.61
C ARG A 341 5.71 -3.92 -17.41
N LEU A 342 6.74 -3.41 -16.76
CA LEU A 342 7.98 -2.99 -17.42
C LEU A 342 8.98 -4.14 -17.65
N ALA A 343 8.73 -5.33 -17.08
CA ALA A 343 9.62 -6.47 -17.23
C ALA A 343 9.74 -6.93 -18.70
N GLY A 344 8.64 -6.91 -19.46
CA GLY A 344 8.59 -7.31 -20.88
C GLY A 344 8.78 -6.18 -21.91
N ALA A 345 8.95 -4.93 -21.48
CA ALA A 345 9.07 -3.81 -22.40
C ALA A 345 10.50 -3.76 -23.00
N HIS A 346 10.66 -4.22 -24.23
CA HIS A 346 11.94 -4.21 -24.96
C HIS A 346 12.26 -2.87 -25.65
N ASP A 347 11.31 -1.93 -25.76
CA ASP A 347 11.51 -0.67 -26.50
C ASP A 347 11.10 0.63 -25.75
N ARG A 348 12.09 1.54 -25.57
CA ARG A 348 12.08 3.02 -25.31
C ARG A 348 11.82 3.58 -23.88
N PRO A 349 12.34 4.81 -23.57
CA PRO A 349 13.72 5.16 -23.24
C PRO A 349 13.91 5.45 -21.72
N ASP A 350 15.14 5.79 -21.36
CA ASP A 350 15.71 5.98 -20.02
C ASP A 350 14.78 6.58 -18.93
N VAL A 351 14.57 5.82 -17.85
CA VAL A 351 13.61 6.10 -16.74
C VAL A 351 14.02 7.32 -15.90
N ARG A 352 15.21 7.88 -16.13
CA ARG A 352 15.71 9.07 -15.44
C ARG A 352 14.91 10.35 -15.73
N THR A 353 14.07 10.40 -16.75
CA THR A 353 13.30 11.61 -17.13
C THR A 353 11.83 11.63 -16.71
N ALA A 354 11.26 10.53 -16.18
CA ALA A 354 9.83 10.48 -15.85
C ALA A 354 9.46 11.25 -14.56
N VAL A 355 10.42 11.47 -13.66
CA VAL A 355 10.18 12.09 -12.33
C VAL A 355 9.87 13.59 -12.41
N THR A 356 10.19 14.27 -13.52
CA THR A 356 10.04 15.74 -13.64
C THR A 356 8.74 16.20 -14.32
N SER A 357 7.92 15.29 -14.85
CA SER A 357 6.76 15.67 -15.67
C SER A 357 5.41 15.70 -14.93
N PHE A 358 5.35 15.18 -13.70
CA PHE A 358 4.10 15.14 -12.92
C PHE A 358 3.77 16.44 -12.17
N ASP A 359 4.75 17.35 -12.02
CA ASP A 359 4.61 18.59 -11.22
C ASP A 359 4.26 19.86 -12.04
N ARG A 360 3.91 19.76 -13.32
CA ARG A 360 3.62 20.94 -14.19
C ARG A 360 2.21 21.05 -14.76
N ARG A 361 1.23 20.29 -14.26
CA ARG A 361 -0.19 20.48 -14.63
C ARG A 361 -1.05 20.88 -13.44
N GLY A 362 -0.64 21.92 -12.74
CA GLY A 362 -1.39 22.51 -11.64
C GLY A 362 -1.02 23.98 -11.47
N GLY A 363 -1.52 24.84 -12.35
CA GLY A 363 -1.34 26.29 -12.22
C GLY A 363 -1.46 27.02 -13.54
N ASP A 364 -2.68 27.32 -13.97
CA ASP A 364 -3.05 28.68 -14.40
C ASP A 364 -4.53 28.71 -14.78
N SER A 365 -5.34 29.15 -13.82
CA SER A 365 -6.69 29.67 -14.08
C SER A 365 -6.80 31.00 -13.35
N ARG A 366 -6.34 32.07 -14.00
CA ARG A 366 -6.73 33.44 -13.69
C ARG A 366 -7.52 33.96 -14.89
N GLY A 367 -8.82 33.67 -14.88
CA GLY A 367 -9.79 34.40 -15.68
C GLY A 367 -10.09 35.72 -14.98
N ASN A 368 -9.85 36.83 -15.67
CA ASN A 368 -10.43 38.11 -15.34
C ASN A 368 -10.78 38.82 -16.66
N SER A 369 -12.05 38.77 -17.04
CA SER A 369 -12.65 39.84 -17.84
C SER A 369 -14.16 39.80 -17.68
N HIS A 370 -14.65 40.81 -17.00
CA HIS A 370 -16.01 41.30 -17.04
C HIS A 370 -16.42 41.67 -18.48
N ASP A 371 -17.61 41.20 -18.83
CA ASP A 371 -18.71 41.95 -19.43
C ASP A 371 -18.76 42.33 -20.93
N VAL A 372 -19.99 42.08 -21.41
CA VAL A 372 -20.78 42.61 -22.54
C VAL A 372 -20.37 42.31 -23.99
N ASP A 373 -21.19 41.46 -24.64
CA ASP A 373 -22.19 41.85 -25.66
C ASP A 373 -22.26 40.97 -26.94
N ARG A 374 -23.52 40.64 -27.30
CA ARG A 374 -24.08 40.22 -28.60
C ARG A 374 -23.88 38.80 -29.16
N CYS A 375 -24.82 37.96 -28.76
CA CYS A 375 -25.85 37.31 -29.60
C CYS A 375 -25.76 37.32 -31.16
N SER A 376 -25.78 36.08 -31.67
CA SER A 376 -26.56 35.50 -32.80
C SER A 376 -26.16 35.68 -34.27
N ARG A 377 -26.38 34.55 -35.00
CA ARG A 377 -26.57 34.31 -36.44
C ARG A 377 -25.27 34.00 -37.21
N SER A 378 -24.98 32.74 -37.52
CA SER A 378 -25.57 31.86 -38.57
C SER A 378 -25.22 32.29 -39.99
N SER A 379 -24.26 31.61 -40.62
CA SER A 379 -24.37 31.09 -42.00
C SER A 379 -23.06 30.49 -42.49
N CYS A 380 -23.20 29.38 -43.19
CA CYS A 380 -22.21 28.61 -43.94
C CYS A 380 -21.64 29.37 -45.15
N GLY A 381 -20.60 28.79 -45.76
CA GLY A 381 -20.02 29.15 -47.07
C GLY A 381 -18.53 29.47 -46.90
N GLU A 382 -17.61 28.60 -47.31
CA GLU A 382 -16.97 28.61 -48.65
C GLU A 382 -16.28 29.94 -48.94
N SER A 383 -15.07 30.09 -49.45
CA SER A 383 -13.97 29.25 -49.93
C SER A 383 -12.96 30.26 -50.50
N SER A 384 -11.67 29.92 -50.55
CA SER A 384 -10.65 30.59 -51.40
C SER A 384 -10.32 32.04 -51.00
N ASP A 385 -9.19 32.66 -51.31
CA ASP A 385 -7.83 32.36 -51.75
C ASP A 385 -7.10 33.73 -51.61
N GLU A 386 -5.79 33.75 -51.83
CA GLU A 386 -4.95 34.96 -52.04
C GLU A 386 -4.48 35.70 -50.76
N CYS A 387 -3.19 35.60 -50.41
CA CYS A 387 -2.00 36.22 -51.02
C CYS A 387 -1.80 37.70 -50.61
N GLY A 388 -0.62 37.98 -50.06
CA GLY A 388 -0.12 39.31 -49.72
C GLY A 388 0.43 39.31 -48.28
N GLY A 389 1.73 39.14 -48.03
CA GLY A 389 2.82 39.95 -48.57
C GLY A 389 3.00 41.18 -47.67
N GLY A 390 3.99 41.18 -46.78
CA GLY A 390 4.17 42.30 -45.85
C GLY A 390 5.27 42.12 -44.82
N SER A 391 6.51 42.19 -45.29
CA SER A 391 7.74 42.37 -44.49
C SER A 391 7.67 43.54 -43.50
N GLY A 392 8.24 43.37 -42.31
CA GLY A 392 8.51 44.47 -41.38
C GLY A 392 9.52 44.08 -40.31
N ARG A 393 10.80 44.39 -40.57
CA ARG A 393 11.94 44.27 -39.65
C ARG A 393 11.93 45.41 -38.62
N GLY A 394 12.53 45.14 -37.46
CA GLY A 394 13.02 46.13 -36.48
C GLY A 394 13.20 45.42 -35.12
N SER A 395 14.36 44.90 -34.71
CA SER A 395 15.71 45.48 -34.50
C SER A 395 15.80 46.47 -33.34
N GLY A 396 16.57 46.10 -32.32
CA GLY A 396 17.15 46.96 -31.28
C GLY A 396 16.49 46.78 -29.91
N GLY A 397 17.18 46.49 -28.81
CA GLY A 397 18.61 46.51 -28.52
C GLY A 397 18.85 47.16 -27.14
N GLY A 398 19.74 46.55 -26.34
CA GLY A 398 20.33 47.13 -25.10
C GLY A 398 19.43 47.04 -23.86
N GLY A 399 19.86 46.55 -22.70
CA GLY A 399 21.21 46.48 -22.13
C GLY A 399 21.23 47.36 -20.87
N GLY A 400 21.74 46.85 -19.74
CA GLY A 400 22.11 47.71 -18.61
C GLY A 400 21.84 47.14 -17.23
N ASP A 401 22.89 46.54 -16.65
CA ASP A 401 23.15 46.35 -15.23
C ASP A 401 22.82 47.57 -14.36
N ARG A 402 22.48 47.32 -13.08
CA ARG A 402 23.26 47.84 -11.93
C ARG A 402 22.80 47.24 -10.60
N SER A 403 23.76 46.62 -9.95
CA SER A 403 23.86 46.29 -8.54
C SER A 403 23.93 47.55 -7.65
N THR A 404 23.42 47.47 -6.42
CA THR A 404 23.97 48.22 -5.27
C THR A 404 23.59 47.55 -3.94
N GLU A 405 24.61 47.33 -3.11
CA GLU A 405 24.57 46.88 -1.72
C GLU A 405 23.96 47.95 -0.80
N MET A 406 23.39 47.53 0.35
CA MET A 406 23.54 48.30 1.59
C MET A 406 23.40 47.43 2.86
N ARG A 407 24.15 47.86 3.87
CA ARG A 407 24.63 47.18 5.09
C ARG A 407 23.64 47.08 6.26
N GLU A 408 23.93 46.08 7.09
CA GLU A 408 23.95 46.02 8.57
C GLU A 408 23.07 46.95 9.43
N SER A 409 22.38 46.34 10.42
CA SER A 409 22.38 46.85 11.80
C SER A 409 22.17 45.73 12.81
N ILE A 410 23.14 45.61 13.72
CA ILE A 410 23.19 44.76 14.91
C ILE A 410 22.40 45.46 16.04
N ARG A 411 21.59 44.71 16.79
CA ARG A 411 21.27 45.02 18.19
C ARG A 411 21.24 43.75 19.02
N ASP A 412 22.29 43.58 19.81
CA ASP A 412 22.33 42.81 21.05
C ASP A 412 21.24 43.33 22.01
N HIS A 413 20.52 42.44 22.70
CA HIS A 413 20.03 42.66 24.06
C HIS A 413 20.06 41.32 24.81
N SER A 414 21.07 41.20 25.68
CA SER A 414 21.19 40.20 26.74
C SER A 414 20.21 40.49 27.87
N ALA A 415 19.44 39.49 28.30
CA ALA A 415 18.99 39.35 29.69
C ALA A 415 18.54 37.90 29.93
N ALA A 416 19.25 37.21 30.80
CA ALA A 416 18.86 35.95 31.44
C ALA A 416 18.68 36.23 32.96
N PRO A 417 18.30 35.25 33.79
CA PRO A 417 16.93 35.06 34.29
C PRO A 417 16.87 35.12 35.83
N GLU A 418 15.68 35.02 36.44
CA GLU A 418 15.49 34.52 37.83
C GLU A 418 14.02 34.13 38.10
N PRO A 419 13.74 33.33 39.16
CA PRO A 419 12.85 32.17 39.08
C PRO A 419 11.52 32.31 39.84
N LEU A 420 10.57 31.40 39.54
CA LEU A 420 9.72 30.68 40.51
C LEU A 420 9.11 29.44 39.84
#